data_AF-A0A5N6SEX0-F1
#
_entry.id   AF-A0A5N6SEX0-F1
#
_cell.length_a   1.000
_cell.length_b   1.000
_cell.length_c   1.000
_cell.angle_alpha   90.00
_cell.angle_beta   90.00
_cell.angle_gamma   90.00
#
_symmetry.space_group_name_H-M   'P 1'
#
loop_
_entity.id
_entity.type
_entity.pdbx_description
1 polymer ?
#
loop_
_entity_poly.entity_id
_entity_poly.type
_entity_poly.pdbx_seq_one_letter_code
_entity_poly.pdbx_strand_id
1 'polypeptide(L)'
;MAARRSLARSLPTLRAASPRTSLANASSARSATSRSLMTASMSSSSALARRASSVTSSSPASNVAARRLHATARQMTPATTSAATTATEYPTDHKQIANPIDTANFLDNEFVASKATTWIDLHDPATNNLVTRVPQSTDEELRAAVESAEKAFPAWRAMSVIARQQIMFKFVSLIRSNWDRLAASITLEQGKTFADAKGDVLRGLQVAETACGITTQLTGEVLEVAKDMETRSYREPLGVVAAICPFNFPAMIPLWCIPIATITGNCLILKPSERDPGAAMILAELAKEAGFPAGVVNIVHGSAKTVDFIIDEPAIKAISFVGSNRAGEYIYTRGSANGKRVQANLGAKNHAAVLPDCNKNHTLNAIVGAAFGAAGQRCMALSTVVMVGETEEWLPEIAERAKALNVNGGFEEGADLGPVISPESKKRIEDLIASAEKEGAKILLDGRGYKPEKYPNGNFVGPTIITGVTPEMTCYKEEIFGPVLVCLSVPTLEDAIDLINKNEYGNGAAIFTCSGSTASRFQKDIEAGQVGINVPIPVPLPMFSFTGNKKSIAGGGANTFYGKPGLQFYTQQKTVTSLWRSEDAVSTKAHVVMPTHH
;
A
#
# COMPACT_ATOMS: atom_id res chain seq x y z
N MET A 1 59.61 7.70 -35.72
CA MET A 1 58.99 6.51 -36.36
C MET A 1 57.49 6.58 -36.07
N ALA A 2 56.72 7.29 -36.91
CA ALA A 2 56.02 6.78 -38.09
C ALA A 2 54.70 6.04 -37.72
N ALA A 3 53.53 6.28 -38.30
CA ALA A 3 53.03 7.33 -39.18
C ALA A 3 51.47 7.23 -39.21
N ARG A 4 50.87 8.37 -39.57
CA ARG A 4 49.46 8.67 -39.90
C ARG A 4 48.75 7.63 -40.80
N ARG A 5 47.41 7.57 -40.72
CA ARG A 5 46.51 8.03 -41.81
C ARG A 5 45.01 7.99 -41.42
N SER A 6 44.33 9.11 -41.68
CA SER A 6 42.88 9.23 -41.75
C SER A 6 42.38 8.74 -43.11
N LEU A 7 41.08 8.47 -43.23
CA LEU A 7 40.33 8.68 -44.49
C LEU A 7 38.82 8.72 -44.19
N ALA A 8 38.26 9.91 -44.38
CA ALA A 8 36.84 10.15 -44.59
C ALA A 8 36.44 9.75 -46.02
N ARG A 9 35.19 9.31 -46.22
CA ARG A 9 34.53 9.33 -47.54
C ARG A 9 33.08 9.79 -47.40
N SER A 10 32.74 10.71 -48.30
CA SER A 10 31.50 11.44 -48.45
C SER A 10 30.76 11.03 -49.74
N LEU A 11 29.41 11.09 -49.69
CA LEU A 11 28.44 11.41 -50.77
C LEU A 11 28.14 10.32 -51.85
N PRO A 12 26.94 10.31 -52.49
CA PRO A 12 26.12 11.49 -52.81
C PRO A 12 24.59 11.44 -52.61
N THR A 13 24.07 12.66 -52.52
CA THR A 13 22.70 13.14 -52.75
C THR A 13 22.25 12.97 -54.21
N LEU A 14 20.97 12.64 -54.42
CA LEU A 14 20.24 12.95 -55.66
C LEU A 14 18.88 13.57 -55.31
N ARG A 15 18.62 14.72 -55.93
CA ARG A 15 17.45 15.59 -55.78
C ARG A 15 16.92 15.86 -57.20
N ALA A 16 15.60 15.92 -57.33
CA ALA A 16 14.77 16.64 -58.33
C ALA A 16 13.72 15.73 -58.99
N ALA A 17 12.54 16.16 -59.42
CA ALA A 17 11.63 17.28 -59.11
C ALA A 17 10.45 17.15 -60.12
N SER A 18 9.19 17.06 -59.63
CA SER A 18 7.92 17.53 -60.27
C SER A 18 7.54 17.05 -61.70
N PRO A 19 6.32 17.29 -62.26
CA PRO A 19 5.26 18.24 -61.87
C PRO A 19 3.80 17.70 -61.82
N ARG A 20 2.91 18.61 -61.39
CA ARG A 20 1.44 18.59 -61.33
C ARG A 20 0.76 18.64 -62.72
N THR A 21 -0.47 18.10 -62.80
CA THR A 21 -1.72 18.63 -63.44
C THR A 21 -2.79 17.52 -63.36
N SER A 22 -3.94 17.62 -62.66
CA SER A 22 -5.20 18.38 -62.83
C SER A 22 -6.10 17.98 -64.02
N LEU A 23 -7.40 17.81 -63.70
CA LEU A 23 -8.61 17.71 -64.54
C LEU A 23 -8.94 16.30 -65.07
N ALA A 24 -10.18 15.89 -65.30
CA ALA A 24 -11.52 16.19 -64.80
C ALA A 24 -12.48 15.25 -65.58
N ASN A 25 -13.56 14.85 -64.92
CA ASN A 25 -14.89 14.54 -65.46
C ASN A 25 -15.24 13.25 -66.24
N ALA A 26 -16.38 12.72 -65.78
CA ALA A 26 -17.52 12.12 -66.50
C ALA A 26 -17.37 10.66 -66.98
N SER A 27 -18.37 9.78 -66.91
CA SER A 27 -19.75 9.79 -66.38
C SER A 27 -20.39 8.44 -66.74
N SER A 28 -21.19 7.84 -65.85
CA SER A 28 -22.46 7.12 -66.15
C SER A 28 -22.92 6.39 -64.88
N ALA A 29 -23.87 6.93 -64.10
CA ALA A 29 -25.32 6.88 -64.29
C ALA A 29 -25.97 5.52 -63.95
N ARG A 30 -26.71 5.48 -62.82
CA ARG A 30 -28.15 5.11 -62.73
C ARG A 30 -28.68 5.24 -61.28
N SER A 31 -29.44 6.32 -61.06
CA SER A 31 -30.79 6.41 -60.43
C SER A 31 -31.35 5.18 -59.70
N ALA A 32 -32.21 5.23 -58.67
CA ALA A 32 -32.69 6.16 -57.63
C ALA A 32 -33.98 5.49 -57.09
N THR A 33 -34.23 5.50 -55.78
CA THR A 33 -35.58 5.70 -55.23
C THR A 33 -35.53 5.89 -53.71
N SER A 34 -36.29 6.89 -53.27
CA SER A 34 -36.40 7.46 -51.94
C SER A 34 -37.51 6.80 -51.11
N ARG A 35 -37.35 6.75 -49.77
CA ARG A 35 -38.45 6.93 -48.80
C ARG A 35 -37.96 7.59 -47.49
N SER A 36 -38.43 8.82 -47.29
CA SER A 36 -38.82 9.54 -46.05
C SER A 36 -39.49 8.66 -44.96
N LEU A 37 -39.64 9.00 -43.66
CA LEU A 37 -39.72 10.27 -42.91
C LEU A 37 -39.79 9.99 -41.37
N MET A 38 -39.57 11.05 -40.57
CA MET A 38 -40.20 11.41 -39.28
C MET A 38 -39.60 10.97 -37.92
N THR A 39 -39.06 12.00 -37.25
CA THR A 39 -38.92 12.23 -35.80
C THR A 39 -40.25 12.52 -35.11
N ALA A 40 -40.40 12.12 -33.84
CA ALA A 40 -41.30 12.80 -32.89
C ALA A 40 -40.84 12.60 -31.43
N SER A 41 -40.77 13.73 -30.72
CA SER A 41 -40.68 13.91 -29.27
C SER A 41 -41.98 13.54 -28.55
N MET A 42 -41.94 13.26 -27.23
CA MET A 42 -42.59 14.08 -26.18
C MET A 42 -42.56 13.40 -24.79
N SER A 43 -42.45 14.28 -23.79
CA SER A 43 -42.62 14.15 -22.35
C SER A 43 -44.03 13.75 -21.89
N SER A 44 -44.16 13.17 -20.68
CA SER A 44 -44.94 13.76 -19.57
C SER A 44 -45.13 12.81 -18.38
N SER A 45 -45.21 13.42 -17.20
CA SER A 45 -45.42 12.90 -15.85
C SER A 45 -46.89 12.54 -15.55
N SER A 46 -47.15 11.68 -14.57
CA SER A 46 -48.17 11.91 -13.50
C SER A 46 -48.34 10.71 -12.55
N ALA A 47 -48.86 11.03 -11.37
CA ALA A 47 -48.91 10.25 -10.13
C ALA A 47 -50.25 9.51 -9.90
N LEU A 48 -50.40 8.96 -8.67
CA LEU A 48 -51.61 8.43 -7.98
C LEU A 48 -51.91 6.93 -8.24
N ALA A 49 -52.39 6.10 -7.30
CA ALA A 49 -52.88 6.27 -5.94
C ALA A 49 -52.91 4.89 -5.21
N ARG A 50 -53.05 4.96 -3.88
CA ARG A 50 -53.42 3.86 -2.97
C ARG A 50 -54.73 3.17 -3.38
N ARG A 51 -54.78 1.85 -3.26
CA ARG A 51 -56.01 1.12 -2.87
C ARG A 51 -55.66 -0.15 -2.11
N ALA A 52 -56.28 -0.30 -0.94
CA ALA A 52 -56.27 -1.50 -0.13
C ALA A 52 -57.30 -2.51 -0.66
N SER A 53 -56.98 -3.79 -0.57
CA SER A 53 -57.97 -4.87 -0.61
C SER A 53 -57.42 -6.08 0.15
N SER A 54 -58.16 -6.44 1.18
CA SER A 54 -58.04 -7.63 2.01
C SER A 54 -58.26 -8.91 1.20
N VAL A 55 -57.38 -9.89 1.35
CA VAL A 55 -57.72 -11.29 1.10
C VAL A 55 -57.19 -12.13 2.25
N THR A 56 -58.12 -12.73 2.97
CA THR A 56 -57.93 -13.78 3.96
C THR A 56 -57.57 -15.09 3.27
N SER A 57 -56.45 -15.70 3.62
CA SER A 57 -56.27 -17.15 3.47
C SER A 57 -55.46 -17.70 4.64
N SER A 58 -56.08 -18.68 5.30
CA SER A 58 -55.60 -19.48 6.40
C SER A 58 -54.60 -20.55 5.94
N SER A 59 -53.47 -20.69 6.62
CA SER A 59 -52.71 -21.96 6.73
C SER A 59 -51.64 -21.90 7.82
N PRO A 60 -51.22 -23.05 8.37
CA PRO A 60 -50.85 -23.18 9.78
C PRO A 60 -49.39 -22.88 10.08
N ALA A 61 -49.13 -22.67 11.37
CA ALA A 61 -47.84 -22.44 11.99
C ALA A 61 -46.75 -23.39 11.49
N SER A 62 -45.65 -22.82 10.99
CA SER A 62 -44.35 -23.50 10.96
C SER A 62 -43.40 -22.72 11.87
N ASN A 63 -43.08 -23.34 13.00
CA ASN A 63 -42.01 -22.92 13.90
C ASN A 63 -40.67 -23.15 13.17
N VAL A 64 -40.24 -22.19 12.37
CA VAL A 64 -38.85 -22.12 11.93
C VAL A 64 -38.08 -21.34 12.98
N ALA A 65 -37.40 -22.10 13.84
CA ALA A 65 -36.48 -21.61 14.83
C ALA A 65 -35.51 -20.59 14.20
N ALA A 66 -35.62 -19.34 14.61
CA ALA A 66 -34.58 -18.35 14.45
C ALA A 66 -33.35 -18.83 15.24
N ARG A 67 -32.50 -19.63 14.60
CA ARG A 67 -31.15 -19.92 15.08
C ARG A 67 -30.37 -18.61 15.06
N ARG A 68 -30.42 -17.89 16.18
CA ARG A 68 -29.45 -16.87 16.52
C ARG A 68 -28.08 -17.55 16.50
N LEU A 69 -27.25 -17.19 15.53
CA LEU A 69 -25.80 -17.37 15.61
C LEU A 69 -25.27 -16.42 16.70
N HIS A 70 -25.55 -16.72 17.97
CA HIS A 70 -24.68 -16.25 19.04
C HIS A 70 -23.48 -17.17 19.01
N ALA A 71 -22.44 -16.73 18.29
CA ALA A 71 -21.12 -17.30 18.44
C ALA A 71 -20.73 -17.15 19.92
N THR A 72 -20.48 -18.28 20.57
CA THR A 72 -19.85 -18.33 21.88
C THR A 72 -18.46 -17.75 21.70
N ALA A 73 -18.25 -16.49 22.11
CA ALA A 73 -16.90 -15.96 22.29
C ALA A 73 -16.26 -16.81 23.40
N ARG A 74 -15.48 -17.83 23.01
CA ARG A 74 -14.56 -18.48 23.95
C ARG A 74 -13.65 -17.39 24.46
N GLN A 75 -13.52 -17.25 25.77
CA GLN A 75 -12.48 -16.43 26.39
C GLN A 75 -11.13 -16.96 25.91
N MET A 76 -10.57 -16.34 24.88
CA MET A 76 -9.22 -16.61 24.43
C MET A 76 -8.27 -15.90 25.39
N THR A 77 -7.18 -16.57 25.74
CA THR A 77 -6.07 -15.88 26.40
C THR A 77 -5.54 -14.83 25.43
N PRO A 78 -5.44 -13.56 25.83
CA PRO A 78 -5.26 -12.47 24.89
C PRO A 78 -3.82 -12.41 24.38
N ALA A 79 -3.71 -12.09 23.10
CA ALA A 79 -2.49 -12.00 22.33
C ALA A 79 -1.68 -10.71 22.51
N THR A 80 -2.23 -9.70 23.19
CA THR A 80 -1.80 -8.31 23.02
C THR A 80 -1.24 -7.64 24.26
N THR A 81 -0.49 -6.58 23.96
CA THR A 81 0.29 -5.59 24.71
C THR A 81 -0.45 -4.77 25.78
N SER A 82 -1.70 -5.10 26.06
CA SER A 82 -2.46 -4.63 27.21
C SER A 82 -3.61 -5.63 27.42
N ALA A 83 -4.11 -5.74 28.65
CA ALA A 83 -5.06 -6.76 29.12
C ALA A 83 -6.12 -7.20 28.09
N ALA A 84 -6.58 -8.44 28.22
CA ALA A 84 -7.64 -9.10 27.44
C ALA A 84 -8.56 -8.26 26.56
N THR A 85 -8.06 -7.84 25.40
CA THR A 85 -8.89 -7.14 24.42
C THR A 85 -9.73 -8.15 23.64
N THR A 86 -10.97 -7.78 23.36
CA THR A 86 -11.93 -8.53 22.54
C THR A 86 -12.57 -7.59 21.52
N ALA A 87 -13.42 -8.12 20.64
CA ALA A 87 -14.16 -7.28 19.68
C ALA A 87 -15.05 -6.21 20.34
N THR A 88 -15.40 -6.37 21.63
CA THR A 88 -16.30 -5.47 22.36
C THR A 88 -15.64 -4.77 23.56
N GLU A 89 -14.41 -5.14 23.90
CA GLU A 89 -13.68 -4.59 25.04
C GLU A 89 -12.23 -4.32 24.61
N TYR A 90 -11.89 -3.04 24.47
CA TYR A 90 -10.58 -2.58 24.01
C TYR A 90 -10.30 -1.18 24.60
N PRO A 91 -9.04 -0.72 24.62
CA PRO A 91 -8.71 0.61 25.11
C PRO A 91 -9.44 1.71 24.33
N THR A 92 -10.00 2.67 25.04
CA THR A 92 -10.67 3.85 24.46
C THR A 92 -10.14 5.16 25.03
N ASP A 93 -9.05 5.10 25.79
CA ASP A 93 -8.37 6.24 26.38
C ASP A 93 -6.87 5.94 26.57
N HIS A 94 -6.13 6.96 26.99
CA HIS A 94 -4.68 6.89 27.24
C HIS A 94 -4.35 6.64 28.72
N LYS A 95 -5.22 5.93 29.47
CA LYS A 95 -4.92 5.60 30.87
C LYS A 95 -3.70 4.68 30.95
N GLN A 96 -2.86 4.92 31.96
CA GLN A 96 -1.71 4.09 32.24
C GLN A 96 -2.13 2.64 32.51
N ILE A 97 -1.47 1.69 31.85
CA ILE A 97 -1.67 0.27 32.09
C ILE A 97 -0.89 -0.11 33.36
N ALA A 98 -1.60 -0.55 34.39
CA ALA A 98 -0.99 -0.85 35.69
C ALA A 98 -0.01 -2.04 35.65
N ASN A 99 -0.31 -3.06 34.84
CA ASN A 99 0.51 -4.26 34.68
C ASN A 99 0.71 -4.58 33.19
N PRO A 100 1.66 -3.91 32.51
CA PRO A 100 2.05 -4.23 31.14
C PRO A 100 2.43 -5.71 31.00
N ILE A 101 1.95 -6.35 29.93
CA ILE A 101 2.33 -7.73 29.58
C ILE A 101 3.28 -7.66 28.39
N ASP A 102 4.34 -8.45 28.44
CA ASP A 102 5.33 -8.53 27.36
C ASP A 102 4.73 -9.11 26.07
N THR A 103 5.15 -8.58 24.93
CA THR A 103 4.72 -9.06 23.62
C THR A 103 5.27 -10.47 23.37
N ALA A 104 4.39 -11.39 22.97
CA ALA A 104 4.77 -12.76 22.59
C ALA A 104 5.19 -12.83 21.12
N ASN A 105 5.96 -13.86 20.74
CA ASN A 105 6.00 -14.29 19.34
C ASN A 105 4.70 -15.04 18.99
N PHE A 106 4.40 -15.20 17.69
CA PHE A 106 3.30 -16.06 17.25
C PHE A 106 3.84 -17.17 16.35
N LEU A 107 3.83 -18.41 16.85
CA LEU A 107 4.43 -19.56 16.18
C LEU A 107 3.45 -20.74 16.22
N ASP A 108 3.27 -21.45 15.11
CA ASP A 108 2.40 -22.63 15.07
C ASP A 108 0.96 -22.39 15.58
N ASN A 109 0.40 -21.21 15.26
CA ASN A 109 -0.89 -20.74 15.78
C ASN A 109 -0.94 -20.51 17.30
N GLU A 110 0.19 -20.40 17.99
CA GLU A 110 0.24 -20.15 19.43
C GLU A 110 1.02 -18.88 19.76
N PHE A 111 0.58 -18.18 20.80
CA PHE A 111 1.34 -17.05 21.38
C PHE A 111 2.40 -17.62 22.31
N VAL A 112 3.66 -17.46 21.93
CA VAL A 112 4.83 -18.04 22.61
C VAL A 112 5.60 -16.92 23.31
N ALA A 113 5.64 -16.97 24.64
CA ALA A 113 6.46 -16.08 25.44
C ALA A 113 7.93 -16.21 25.04
N SER A 114 8.59 -15.08 24.80
CA SER A 114 9.98 -15.08 24.35
C SER A 114 10.95 -15.37 25.50
N LYS A 115 12.05 -16.05 25.18
CA LYS A 115 13.24 -16.24 26.04
C LYS A 115 14.29 -15.14 25.84
N ALA A 116 13.94 -14.04 25.17
CA ALA A 116 14.83 -12.93 24.93
C ALA A 116 15.37 -12.33 26.24
N THR A 117 16.65 -11.96 26.21
CA THR A 117 17.30 -11.20 27.28
C THR A 117 17.29 -9.70 27.02
N THR A 118 17.01 -9.31 25.77
CA THR A 118 16.91 -7.90 25.35
C THR A 118 15.48 -7.59 24.96
N TRP A 119 14.97 -6.48 25.48
CA TRP A 119 13.60 -6.03 25.32
C TRP A 119 13.58 -4.58 24.86
N ILE A 120 12.58 -4.23 24.06
CA ILE A 120 12.35 -2.90 23.52
C ILE A 120 11.09 -2.34 24.17
N ASP A 121 11.23 -1.25 24.92
CA ASP A 121 10.10 -0.63 25.60
C ASP A 121 9.21 0.10 24.58
N LEU A 122 7.93 -0.26 24.59
CA LEU A 122 6.90 0.37 23.78
C LEU A 122 6.09 1.31 24.64
N HIS A 123 6.08 2.59 24.28
CA HIS A 123 5.35 3.63 25.00
C HIS A 123 4.17 4.14 24.19
N ASP A 124 3.08 4.52 24.88
CA ASP A 124 1.99 5.29 24.29
C ASP A 124 2.54 6.68 23.90
N PRO A 125 2.57 7.07 22.62
CA PRO A 125 3.20 8.32 22.21
C PRO A 125 2.50 9.58 22.72
N ALA A 126 1.23 9.48 23.16
CA ALA A 126 0.50 10.60 23.73
C ALA A 126 0.93 10.87 25.19
N THR A 127 1.33 9.86 25.94
CA THR A 127 1.63 9.99 27.38
C THR A 127 3.06 9.66 27.76
N ASN A 128 3.78 8.95 26.88
CA ASN A 128 5.03 8.23 27.16
C ASN A 128 4.93 7.22 28.31
N ASN A 129 3.73 6.73 28.63
CA ASN A 129 3.55 5.61 29.56
C ASN A 129 3.90 4.29 28.87
N LEU A 130 4.53 3.37 29.60
CA LEU A 130 4.83 2.03 29.10
C LEU A 130 3.54 1.26 28.81
N VAL A 131 3.43 0.74 27.59
CA VAL A 131 2.31 -0.12 27.14
C VAL A 131 2.72 -1.58 27.26
N THR A 132 3.87 -1.96 26.69
CA THR A 132 4.42 -3.32 26.69
C THR A 132 5.94 -3.28 26.50
N ARG A 133 6.58 -4.45 26.57
CA ARG A 133 7.95 -4.65 26.07
C ARG A 133 7.93 -5.66 24.93
N VAL A 134 8.61 -5.34 23.85
CA VAL A 134 8.72 -6.17 22.64
C VAL A 134 10.05 -6.92 22.66
N PRO A 135 10.07 -8.25 22.45
CA PRO A 135 11.32 -9.00 22.53
C PRO A 135 12.19 -8.72 21.31
N GLN A 136 13.50 -8.65 21.54
CA GLN A 136 14.46 -8.98 20.48
C GLN A 136 14.55 -10.51 20.41
N SER A 137 13.74 -11.12 19.54
CA SER A 137 13.63 -12.58 19.44
C SER A 137 15.01 -13.24 19.28
N THR A 138 15.18 -14.39 19.94
CA THR A 138 16.43 -15.16 19.94
C THR A 138 16.63 -15.89 18.62
N ASP A 139 17.87 -16.27 18.29
CA ASP A 139 18.15 -16.97 17.03
C ASP A 139 17.42 -18.31 16.96
N GLU A 140 17.20 -18.97 18.11
CA GLU A 140 16.42 -20.20 18.25
C GLU A 140 14.93 -19.98 17.94
N GLU A 141 14.34 -18.87 18.39
CA GLU A 141 12.95 -18.51 18.08
C GLU A 141 12.78 -18.15 16.61
N LEU A 142 13.77 -17.47 16.01
CA LEU A 142 13.77 -17.15 14.59
C LEU A 142 13.84 -18.41 13.73
N ARG A 143 14.73 -19.36 14.06
CA ARG A 143 14.78 -20.67 13.39
C ARG A 143 13.50 -21.47 13.58
N ALA A 144 12.92 -21.48 14.79
CA ALA A 144 11.66 -22.17 15.04
C ALA A 144 10.51 -21.64 14.17
N ALA A 145 10.46 -20.33 13.90
CA ALA A 145 9.47 -19.74 13.00
C ALA A 145 9.61 -20.21 11.55
N VAL A 146 10.86 -20.40 11.09
CA VAL A 146 11.18 -20.92 9.77
C VAL A 146 10.84 -22.40 9.66
N GLU A 147 11.27 -23.21 10.63
CA GLU A 147 10.98 -24.64 10.69
C GLU A 147 9.47 -24.92 10.72
N SER A 148 8.72 -24.12 11.49
CA SER A 148 7.26 -24.14 11.52
C SER A 148 6.65 -23.89 10.13
N ALA A 149 7.14 -22.85 9.43
CA ALA A 149 6.66 -22.52 8.08
C ALA A 149 7.02 -23.60 7.05
N GLU A 150 8.24 -24.14 7.09
CA GLU A 150 8.67 -25.22 6.21
C GLU A 150 7.85 -26.50 6.42
N LYS A 151 7.54 -26.83 7.67
CA LYS A 151 6.69 -27.98 8.02
C LYS A 151 5.27 -27.83 7.51
N ALA A 152 4.71 -26.61 7.54
CA ALA A 152 3.35 -26.33 7.08
C ALA A 152 3.22 -26.29 5.55
N PHE A 153 4.28 -25.90 4.85
CA PHE A 153 4.25 -25.58 3.42
C PHE A 153 3.74 -26.73 2.52
N PRO A 154 4.18 -28.00 2.66
CA PRO A 154 3.75 -29.07 1.76
C PRO A 154 2.23 -29.27 1.74
N ALA A 155 1.60 -29.30 2.93
CA ALA A 155 0.15 -29.45 3.05
C ALA A 155 -0.60 -28.19 2.58
N TRP A 156 -0.08 -27.00 2.91
CA TRP A 156 -0.70 -25.74 2.53
C TRP A 156 -0.67 -25.49 1.02
N ARG A 157 0.46 -25.79 0.36
CA ARG A 157 0.60 -25.75 -1.10
C ARG A 157 -0.37 -26.70 -1.79
N ALA A 158 -0.53 -27.92 -1.25
CA ALA A 158 -1.40 -28.96 -1.81
C ALA A 158 -2.90 -28.66 -1.60
N MET A 159 -3.25 -27.82 -0.63
CA MET A 159 -4.62 -27.37 -0.43
C MET A 159 -5.16 -26.68 -1.70
N SER A 160 -6.38 -26.98 -2.10
CA SER A 160 -6.97 -26.36 -3.29
C SER A 160 -7.13 -24.84 -3.11
N VAL A 161 -7.03 -24.10 -4.21
CA VAL A 161 -7.21 -22.63 -4.21
C VAL A 161 -8.56 -22.24 -3.61
N ILE A 162 -9.63 -23.01 -3.91
CA ILE A 162 -10.98 -22.76 -3.39
C ILE A 162 -11.05 -22.98 -1.87
N ALA A 163 -10.34 -23.98 -1.33
CA ALA A 163 -10.29 -24.19 0.12
C ALA A 163 -9.53 -23.05 0.83
N ARG A 164 -8.40 -22.58 0.28
CA ARG A 164 -7.69 -21.40 0.79
C ARG A 164 -8.56 -20.14 0.73
N GLN A 165 -9.35 -19.98 -0.32
CA GLN A 165 -10.30 -18.88 -0.48
C GLN A 165 -11.37 -18.87 0.64
N GLN A 166 -11.87 -20.03 1.08
CA GLN A 166 -12.84 -20.08 2.19
C GLN A 166 -12.24 -19.58 3.52
N ILE A 167 -10.96 -19.87 3.77
CA ILE A 167 -10.24 -19.32 4.93
C ILE A 167 -10.14 -17.79 4.79
N MET A 168 -9.82 -17.29 3.60
CA MET A 168 -9.73 -15.84 3.35
C MET A 168 -11.07 -15.12 3.58
N PHE A 169 -12.20 -15.70 3.16
CA PHE A 169 -13.52 -15.13 3.43
C PHE A 169 -13.79 -14.99 4.93
N LYS A 170 -13.43 -16.00 5.73
CA LYS A 170 -13.55 -15.94 7.19
C LYS A 170 -12.63 -14.87 7.78
N PHE A 171 -11.39 -14.80 7.32
CA PHE A 171 -10.42 -13.80 7.77
C PHE A 171 -10.91 -12.36 7.52
N VAL A 172 -11.42 -12.08 6.32
CA VAL A 172 -12.05 -10.80 5.97
C VAL A 172 -13.21 -10.48 6.91
N SER A 173 -14.09 -11.45 7.19
CA SER A 173 -15.20 -11.26 8.12
C SER A 173 -14.72 -10.94 9.54
N LEU A 174 -13.69 -11.63 10.02
CA LEU A 174 -13.14 -11.46 11.36
C LEU A 174 -12.45 -10.11 11.54
N ILE A 175 -11.67 -9.66 10.55
CA ILE A 175 -11.07 -8.31 10.55
C ILE A 175 -12.18 -7.26 10.64
N ARG A 176 -13.24 -7.41 9.83
CA ARG A 176 -14.38 -6.48 9.84
C ARG A 176 -15.09 -6.44 11.19
N SER A 177 -15.27 -7.59 11.84
CA SER A 177 -15.87 -7.68 13.18
C SER A 177 -14.97 -7.15 14.30
N ASN A 178 -13.65 -7.09 14.09
CA ASN A 178 -12.66 -6.58 15.06
C ASN A 178 -12.08 -5.22 14.63
N TRP A 179 -12.75 -4.49 13.74
CA TRP A 179 -12.22 -3.27 13.13
C TRP A 179 -11.86 -2.21 14.18
N ASP A 180 -12.74 -2.00 15.15
CA ASP A 180 -12.53 -1.02 16.23
C ASP A 180 -11.46 -1.48 17.22
N ARG A 181 -11.38 -2.79 17.50
CA ARG A 181 -10.31 -3.39 18.33
C ARG A 181 -8.93 -3.18 17.71
N LEU A 182 -8.81 -3.42 16.41
CA LEU A 182 -7.58 -3.15 15.65
C LEU A 182 -7.24 -1.66 15.68
N ALA A 183 -8.22 -0.78 15.40
CA ALA A 183 -8.00 0.66 15.41
C ALA A 183 -7.57 1.18 16.79
N ALA A 184 -8.13 0.65 17.88
CA ALA A 184 -7.77 1.02 19.25
C ALA A 184 -6.32 0.67 19.57
N SER A 185 -5.87 -0.54 19.17
CA SER A 185 -4.46 -0.93 19.32
C SER A 185 -3.52 0.02 18.58
N ILE A 186 -3.86 0.39 17.34
CA ILE A 186 -3.07 1.33 16.54
C ILE A 186 -3.03 2.71 17.20
N THR A 187 -4.17 3.22 17.68
CA THR A 187 -4.23 4.54 18.32
C THR A 187 -3.41 4.58 19.60
N LEU A 188 -3.45 3.53 20.42
CA LEU A 188 -2.69 3.47 21.66
C LEU A 188 -1.17 3.40 21.42
N GLU A 189 -0.72 2.56 20.49
CA GLU A 189 0.72 2.29 20.28
C GLU A 189 1.37 3.26 19.28
N GLN A 190 0.65 3.65 18.22
CA GLN A 190 1.18 4.52 17.16
C GLN A 190 0.84 5.99 17.38
N GLY A 191 -0.30 6.28 18.01
CA GLY A 191 -0.74 7.64 18.38
C GLY A 191 -1.70 8.32 17.41
N LYS A 192 -1.88 7.84 16.17
CA LYS A 192 -2.84 8.44 15.23
C LYS A 192 -4.27 8.43 15.79
N THR A 193 -5.09 9.36 15.30
CA THR A 193 -6.49 9.46 15.69
C THR A 193 -7.23 8.16 15.43
N PHE A 194 -8.25 7.86 16.23
CA PHE A 194 -9.05 6.64 16.07
C PHE A 194 -9.68 6.54 14.67
N ALA A 195 -10.07 7.67 14.08
CA ALA A 195 -10.57 7.73 12.70
C ALA A 195 -9.49 7.35 11.67
N ASP A 196 -8.28 7.87 11.79
CA ASP A 196 -7.15 7.50 10.92
C ASP A 196 -6.77 6.01 11.10
N ALA A 197 -6.83 5.49 12.33
CA ALA A 197 -6.60 4.07 12.62
C ALA A 197 -7.67 3.17 12.00
N LYS A 198 -8.95 3.57 11.98
CA LYS A 198 -9.97 2.85 11.20
C LYS A 198 -9.66 2.87 9.71
N GLY A 199 -9.16 3.98 9.19
CA GLY A 199 -8.69 4.11 7.81
C GLY A 199 -7.55 3.14 7.48
N ASP A 200 -6.56 3.02 8.37
CA ASP A 200 -5.45 2.06 8.29
C ASP A 200 -5.97 0.62 8.12
N VAL A 201 -6.84 0.18 9.04
CA VAL A 201 -7.44 -1.16 8.99
C VAL A 201 -8.26 -1.36 7.71
N LEU A 202 -9.07 -0.37 7.31
CA LEU A 202 -9.91 -0.46 6.11
C LEU A 202 -9.08 -0.68 4.84
N ARG A 203 -8.00 0.08 4.66
CA ARG A 203 -7.15 -0.03 3.47
C ARG A 203 -6.45 -1.38 3.40
N GLY A 204 -6.09 -1.96 4.54
CA GLY A 204 -5.61 -3.35 4.61
C GLY A 204 -6.71 -4.37 4.29
N LEU A 205 -7.89 -4.20 4.89
CA LEU A 205 -9.06 -5.07 4.68
C LEU A 205 -9.44 -5.17 3.21
N GLN A 206 -9.38 -4.07 2.46
CA GLN A 206 -9.66 -4.05 1.02
C GLN A 206 -8.70 -4.94 0.20
N VAL A 207 -7.45 -5.11 0.66
CA VAL A 207 -6.50 -6.05 0.02
C VAL A 207 -6.92 -7.49 0.29
N ALA A 208 -7.32 -7.80 1.53
CA ALA A 208 -7.84 -9.12 1.88
C ALA A 208 -9.14 -9.45 1.12
N GLU A 209 -10.04 -8.48 0.98
CA GLU A 209 -11.26 -8.60 0.17
C GLU A 209 -10.95 -8.88 -1.31
N THR A 210 -9.96 -8.17 -1.87
CA THR A 210 -9.55 -8.37 -3.26
C THR A 210 -8.89 -9.74 -3.46
N ALA A 211 -8.17 -10.24 -2.45
CA ALA A 211 -7.58 -11.58 -2.46
C ALA A 211 -8.67 -12.67 -2.55
N CYS A 212 -9.87 -12.45 -2.00
CA CYS A 212 -10.98 -13.40 -2.19
C CYS A 212 -11.33 -13.67 -3.67
N GLY A 213 -10.95 -12.78 -4.60
CA GLY A 213 -11.06 -13.00 -6.04
C GLY A 213 -10.01 -13.93 -6.67
N ILE A 214 -9.22 -14.67 -5.87
CA ILE A 214 -8.04 -15.42 -6.33
C ILE A 214 -8.29 -16.37 -7.52
N THR A 215 -9.49 -16.94 -7.64
CA THR A 215 -9.81 -17.95 -8.67
C THR A 215 -9.75 -17.40 -10.10
N THR A 216 -9.92 -16.09 -10.28
CA THR A 216 -9.75 -15.42 -11.58
C THR A 216 -8.38 -14.77 -11.72
N GLN A 217 -7.66 -14.58 -10.62
CA GLN A 217 -6.38 -13.86 -10.57
C GLN A 217 -5.15 -14.78 -10.67
N LEU A 218 -5.27 -16.05 -10.24
CA LEU A 218 -4.18 -17.05 -10.22
C LEU A 218 -4.14 -17.93 -11.48
N THR A 219 -4.89 -17.59 -12.52
CA THR A 219 -4.96 -18.37 -13.74
C THR A 219 -3.61 -18.43 -14.46
N GLY A 220 -3.37 -19.58 -15.09
CA GLY A 220 -2.32 -19.78 -16.08
C GLY A 220 -2.85 -19.59 -17.50
N GLU A 221 -2.00 -19.86 -18.49
CA GLU A 221 -2.33 -19.77 -19.91
C GLU A 221 -2.14 -21.13 -20.57
N VAL A 222 -2.91 -21.43 -21.62
CA VAL A 222 -2.73 -22.62 -22.46
C VAL A 222 -2.79 -22.23 -23.93
N LEU A 223 -1.90 -22.79 -24.73
CA LEU A 223 -1.85 -22.61 -26.17
C LEU A 223 -1.50 -23.94 -26.84
N GLU A 224 -2.28 -24.34 -27.85
CA GLU A 224 -1.88 -25.41 -28.76
C GLU A 224 -0.78 -24.88 -29.68
N VAL A 225 0.43 -25.44 -29.56
CA VAL A 225 1.64 -24.92 -30.22
C VAL A 225 2.03 -25.73 -31.45
N ALA A 226 1.54 -26.97 -31.54
CA ALA A 226 1.61 -27.84 -32.72
C ALA A 226 0.51 -28.90 -32.63
N LYS A 227 0.36 -29.70 -33.69
CA LYS A 227 -0.57 -30.84 -33.70
C LYS A 227 -0.31 -31.77 -32.50
N ASP A 228 -1.37 -32.11 -31.79
CA ASP A 228 -1.35 -32.97 -30.60
C ASP A 228 -0.47 -32.45 -29.43
N MET A 229 -0.07 -31.17 -29.46
CA MET A 229 0.87 -30.59 -28.50
C MET A 229 0.39 -29.24 -27.93
N GLU A 230 0.19 -29.18 -26.62
CA GLU A 230 -0.12 -27.95 -25.89
C GLU A 230 1.06 -27.47 -25.03
N THR A 231 1.17 -26.16 -24.86
CA THR A 231 2.01 -25.55 -23.83
C THR A 231 1.13 -24.83 -22.82
N ARG A 232 1.35 -25.10 -21.54
CA ARG A 232 0.60 -24.54 -20.43
C ARG A 232 1.52 -23.87 -19.41
N SER A 233 1.16 -22.68 -18.96
CA SER A 233 1.81 -22.01 -17.83
C SER A 233 1.01 -22.21 -16.55
N TYR A 234 1.71 -22.36 -15.44
CA TYR A 234 1.17 -22.48 -14.09
C TYR A 234 1.80 -21.44 -13.18
N ARG A 235 1.07 -21.00 -12.17
CA ARG A 235 1.58 -20.16 -11.08
C ARG A 235 1.70 -21.01 -9.83
N GLU A 236 2.93 -21.22 -9.38
CA GLU A 236 3.26 -22.03 -8.22
C GLU A 236 3.71 -21.13 -7.06
N PRO A 237 3.44 -21.50 -5.80
CA PRO A 237 4.02 -20.78 -4.66
C PRO A 237 5.55 -20.95 -4.63
N LEU A 238 6.20 -20.04 -3.90
CA LEU A 238 7.64 -20.02 -3.69
C LEU A 238 8.09 -20.90 -2.53
N GLY A 239 7.31 -20.98 -1.45
CA GLY A 239 7.73 -21.64 -0.21
C GLY A 239 7.48 -20.76 1.01
N VAL A 240 8.51 -20.60 1.83
CA VAL A 240 8.53 -19.65 2.94
C VAL A 240 8.91 -18.27 2.40
N VAL A 241 8.15 -17.25 2.77
CA VAL A 241 8.39 -15.85 2.43
C VAL A 241 8.36 -14.99 3.68
N ALA A 242 8.96 -13.81 3.63
CA ALA A 242 8.99 -12.89 4.75
C ALA A 242 8.44 -11.50 4.40
N ALA A 243 7.83 -10.85 5.39
CA ALA A 243 7.41 -9.46 5.30
C ALA A 243 7.94 -8.67 6.50
N ILE A 244 8.56 -7.52 6.23
CA ILE A 244 9.10 -6.60 7.24
C ILE A 244 8.30 -5.29 7.13
N CYS A 245 7.56 -4.94 8.18
CA CYS A 245 6.57 -3.87 8.15
C CYS A 245 6.98 -2.66 9.01
N PRO A 246 6.63 -1.43 8.61
CA PRO A 246 6.95 -0.21 9.32
C PRO A 246 5.92 0.08 10.41
N PHE A 247 6.23 1.05 11.27
CA PHE A 247 5.36 1.46 12.37
C PHE A 247 4.11 2.20 11.89
N ASN A 248 4.25 3.04 10.87
CA ASN A 248 3.23 4.03 10.56
C ASN A 248 1.90 3.45 10.06
N PHE A 249 1.87 2.18 9.65
CA PHE A 249 0.67 1.48 9.23
C PHE A 249 0.68 0.01 9.67
N PRO A 250 0.49 -0.27 10.98
CA PRO A 250 0.73 -1.59 11.56
C PRO A 250 -0.43 -2.58 11.33
N ALA A 251 -1.53 -2.16 10.68
CA ALA A 251 -2.53 -3.08 10.14
C ALA A 251 -2.48 -3.17 8.60
N MET A 252 -2.50 -2.02 7.91
CA MET A 252 -2.56 -1.96 6.45
C MET A 252 -1.40 -2.72 5.80
N ILE A 253 -0.15 -2.49 6.23
CA ILE A 253 1.02 -3.10 5.56
C ILE A 253 1.14 -4.61 5.85
N PRO A 254 0.92 -5.11 7.08
CA PRO A 254 0.73 -6.54 7.28
C PRO A 254 -0.37 -7.14 6.40
N LEU A 255 -1.51 -6.44 6.23
CA LEU A 255 -2.59 -6.86 5.35
C LEU A 255 -2.29 -6.69 3.85
N TRP A 256 -1.24 -5.98 3.46
CA TRP A 256 -0.72 -6.06 2.09
C TRP A 256 0.02 -7.38 1.82
N CYS A 257 0.50 -8.04 2.89
CA CYS A 257 1.35 -9.21 2.80
C CYS A 257 0.60 -10.51 3.12
N ILE A 258 -0.04 -10.60 4.29
CA ILE A 258 -0.71 -11.82 4.79
C ILE A 258 -1.68 -12.38 3.73
N PRO A 259 -2.63 -11.62 3.17
CA PRO A 259 -3.62 -12.19 2.27
C PRO A 259 -3.02 -12.73 0.98
N ILE A 260 -2.15 -11.94 0.33
CA ILE A 260 -1.59 -12.28 -0.97
C ILE A 260 -0.57 -13.42 -0.86
N ALA A 261 0.33 -13.38 0.14
CA ALA A 261 1.33 -14.43 0.34
C ALA A 261 0.68 -15.78 0.62
N THR A 262 -0.28 -15.82 1.53
CA THR A 262 -0.90 -17.08 1.97
C THR A 262 -1.87 -17.65 0.95
N ILE A 263 -2.71 -16.82 0.30
CA ILE A 263 -3.70 -17.34 -0.66
C ILE A 263 -3.06 -17.91 -1.92
N THR A 264 -1.87 -17.43 -2.29
CA THR A 264 -1.04 -17.98 -3.36
C THR A 264 -0.35 -19.31 -2.97
N GLY A 265 -0.45 -19.73 -1.71
CA GLY A 265 0.04 -21.01 -1.19
C GLY A 265 1.39 -20.95 -0.48
N ASN A 266 1.89 -19.76 -0.14
CA ASN A 266 3.12 -19.60 0.65
C ASN A 266 2.83 -19.62 2.16
N CYS A 267 3.87 -19.88 2.95
CA CYS A 267 3.88 -19.63 4.39
C CYS A 267 4.64 -18.34 4.68
N LEU A 268 4.16 -17.52 5.61
CA LEU A 268 4.64 -16.17 5.87
C LEU A 268 5.28 -16.04 7.25
N ILE A 269 6.50 -15.49 7.27
CA ILE A 269 7.14 -14.95 8.48
C ILE A 269 6.99 -13.43 8.46
N LEU A 270 6.23 -12.88 9.39
CA LEU A 270 6.00 -11.44 9.51
C LEU A 270 6.86 -10.87 10.64
N LYS A 271 7.53 -9.74 10.35
CA LYS A 271 8.27 -8.92 11.33
C LYS A 271 7.66 -7.52 11.38
N PRO A 272 6.64 -7.29 12.22
CA PRO A 272 6.04 -5.96 12.40
C PRO A 272 7.01 -5.03 13.11
N SER A 273 6.76 -3.72 13.09
CA SER A 273 7.58 -2.79 13.85
C SER A 273 7.47 -3.10 15.34
N GLU A 274 8.61 -3.04 16.01
CA GLU A 274 8.76 -3.13 17.46
C GLU A 274 8.15 -1.94 18.21
N ARG A 275 7.66 -0.92 17.50
CA ARG A 275 7.06 0.29 18.07
C ARG A 275 5.55 0.19 18.26
N ASP A 276 4.88 -0.71 17.55
CA ASP A 276 3.42 -0.85 17.52
C ASP A 276 2.96 -2.22 16.94
N PRO A 277 3.41 -3.36 17.52
CA PRO A 277 3.12 -4.68 16.99
C PRO A 277 1.68 -5.14 17.27
N GLY A 278 0.92 -4.47 18.13
CA GLY A 278 -0.35 -4.96 18.67
C GLY A 278 -1.38 -5.27 17.59
N ALA A 279 -1.49 -4.44 16.56
CA ALA A 279 -2.38 -4.69 15.43
C ALA A 279 -2.00 -5.97 14.66
N ALA A 280 -0.70 -6.21 14.44
CA ALA A 280 -0.23 -7.44 13.80
C ALA A 280 -0.50 -8.69 14.66
N MET A 281 -0.40 -8.57 15.98
CA MET A 281 -0.71 -9.66 16.92
C MET A 281 -2.20 -10.00 16.93
N ILE A 282 -3.08 -8.99 16.86
CA ILE A 282 -4.53 -9.23 16.66
C ILE A 282 -4.75 -9.93 15.32
N LEU A 283 -4.11 -9.50 14.24
CA LEU A 283 -4.25 -10.16 12.93
C LEU A 283 -3.81 -11.63 12.94
N ALA A 284 -2.78 -11.99 13.72
CA ALA A 284 -2.38 -13.39 13.92
C ALA A 284 -3.45 -14.21 14.67
N GLU A 285 -4.04 -13.64 15.73
CA GLU A 285 -5.18 -14.24 16.43
C GLU A 285 -6.34 -14.52 15.46
N LEU A 286 -6.70 -13.53 14.64
CA LEU A 286 -7.77 -13.66 13.66
C LEU A 286 -7.42 -14.64 12.53
N ALA A 287 -6.15 -14.78 12.17
CA ALA A 287 -5.70 -15.80 11.22
C ALA A 287 -5.89 -17.22 11.79
N LYS A 288 -5.52 -17.44 13.06
CA LYS A 288 -5.82 -18.71 13.75
C LYS A 288 -7.32 -19.00 13.72
N GLU A 289 -8.16 -18.03 14.10
CA GLU A 289 -9.61 -18.19 14.16
C GLU A 289 -10.25 -18.41 12.78
N ALA A 290 -9.71 -17.79 11.72
CA ALA A 290 -10.16 -18.01 10.35
C ALA A 290 -9.92 -19.44 9.86
N GLY A 291 -9.00 -20.18 10.50
CA GLY A 291 -8.64 -21.55 10.18
C GLY A 291 -7.39 -21.68 9.31
N PHE A 292 -6.49 -20.70 9.33
CA PHE A 292 -5.15 -20.90 8.77
C PHE A 292 -4.45 -22.07 9.51
N PRO A 293 -3.84 -23.03 8.80
CA PRO A 293 -3.07 -24.09 9.45
C PRO A 293 -1.89 -23.54 10.24
N ALA A 294 -1.52 -24.24 11.32
CA ALA A 294 -0.34 -23.92 12.12
C ALA A 294 0.91 -23.80 11.23
N GLY A 295 1.67 -22.71 11.42
CA GLY A 295 2.89 -22.40 10.67
C GLY A 295 2.68 -21.68 9.33
N VAL A 296 1.45 -21.50 8.87
CA VAL A 296 1.20 -20.72 7.64
C VAL A 296 1.43 -19.22 7.86
N VAL A 297 1.14 -18.72 9.07
CA VAL A 297 1.45 -17.35 9.49
C VAL A 297 2.21 -17.44 10.80
N ASN A 298 3.44 -16.90 10.81
CA ASN A 298 4.28 -16.79 11.99
C ASN A 298 4.70 -15.33 12.18
N ILE A 299 4.77 -14.84 13.42
CA ILE A 299 5.25 -13.50 13.77
C ILE A 299 6.46 -13.62 14.70
N VAL A 300 7.54 -12.94 14.30
CA VAL A 300 8.76 -12.76 15.11
C VAL A 300 9.07 -11.28 15.27
N HIS A 301 9.75 -10.92 16.36
CA HIS A 301 10.03 -9.54 16.72
C HIS A 301 11.54 -9.24 16.75
N GLY A 302 11.86 -7.98 17.03
CA GLY A 302 13.22 -7.48 17.13
C GLY A 302 13.61 -6.54 15.99
N SER A 303 14.78 -5.94 16.10
CA SER A 303 15.25 -4.83 15.28
C SER A 303 16.14 -5.32 14.11
N ALA A 304 17.31 -4.70 13.92
CA ALA A 304 18.23 -5.00 12.81
C ALA A 304 18.69 -6.47 12.80
N LYS A 305 18.96 -7.08 13.97
CA LYS A 305 19.41 -8.49 14.03
C LYS A 305 18.38 -9.46 13.45
N THR A 306 17.09 -9.23 13.73
CA THR A 306 16.01 -10.05 13.17
C THR A 306 15.89 -9.88 11.66
N VAL A 307 16.10 -8.65 11.16
CA VAL A 307 16.13 -8.37 9.72
C VAL A 307 17.30 -9.07 9.06
N ASP A 308 18.49 -9.04 9.66
CA ASP A 308 19.69 -9.75 9.15
C ASP A 308 19.44 -11.25 9.04
N PHE A 309 18.85 -11.86 10.07
CA PHE A 309 18.45 -13.27 10.01
C PHE A 309 17.51 -13.55 8.83
N ILE A 310 16.47 -12.73 8.63
CA ILE A 310 15.52 -12.90 7.51
C ILE A 310 16.24 -12.82 6.15
N ILE A 311 17.22 -11.91 6.03
CA ILE A 311 18.01 -11.74 4.81
C ILE A 311 18.92 -12.94 4.56
N ASP A 312 19.49 -13.53 5.60
CA ASP A 312 20.49 -14.59 5.47
C ASP A 312 19.89 -16.00 5.40
N GLU A 313 18.70 -16.21 5.97
CA GLU A 313 18.08 -17.53 6.08
C GLU A 313 17.72 -18.14 4.71
N PRO A 314 18.39 -19.22 4.26
CA PRO A 314 18.21 -19.79 2.92
C PRO A 314 16.81 -20.35 2.63
N ALA A 315 16.03 -20.73 3.65
CA ALA A 315 14.66 -21.20 3.50
C ALA A 315 13.72 -20.10 2.96
N ILE A 316 13.96 -18.83 3.33
CA ILE A 316 13.14 -17.68 2.91
C ILE A 316 13.44 -17.34 1.45
N LYS A 317 12.42 -17.39 0.59
CA LYS A 317 12.55 -17.22 -0.87
C LYS A 317 12.28 -15.81 -1.37
N ALA A 318 11.51 -15.04 -0.62
CA ALA A 318 11.16 -13.67 -0.97
C ALA A 318 11.01 -12.78 0.27
N ILE A 319 11.35 -11.49 0.13
CA ILE A 319 11.24 -10.48 1.19
C ILE A 319 10.41 -9.30 0.68
N SER A 320 9.30 -9.02 1.35
CA SER A 320 8.50 -7.81 1.14
C SER A 320 8.82 -6.80 2.24
N PHE A 321 9.36 -5.64 1.87
CA PHE A 321 9.74 -4.60 2.82
C PHE A 321 9.02 -3.29 2.53
N VAL A 322 8.58 -2.60 3.58
CA VAL A 322 8.16 -1.20 3.51
C VAL A 322 8.83 -0.45 4.66
N GLY A 323 9.47 0.67 4.37
CA GLY A 323 10.09 1.51 5.40
C GLY A 323 11.06 2.54 4.81
N SER A 324 12.02 2.99 5.62
CA SER A 324 13.01 4.01 5.22
C SER A 324 13.96 3.53 4.12
N ASN A 325 14.52 4.46 3.34
CA ASN A 325 15.55 4.16 2.33
C ASN A 325 16.71 3.34 2.89
N ARG A 326 17.32 3.80 3.98
CA ARG A 326 18.54 3.17 4.52
C ARG A 326 18.33 1.68 4.80
N ALA A 327 17.20 1.34 5.42
CA ALA A 327 16.87 -0.06 5.70
C ALA A 327 16.49 -0.82 4.42
N GLY A 328 15.69 -0.22 3.54
CA GLY A 328 15.20 -0.92 2.36
C GLY A 328 16.25 -1.11 1.27
N GLU A 329 17.16 -0.17 1.06
CA GLU A 329 18.34 -0.34 0.19
C GLU A 329 19.23 -1.47 0.70
N TYR A 330 19.48 -1.49 2.02
CA TYR A 330 20.25 -2.56 2.66
C TYR A 330 19.60 -3.94 2.46
N ILE A 331 18.30 -4.06 2.75
CA ILE A 331 17.53 -5.31 2.57
C ILE A 331 17.49 -5.73 1.10
N TYR A 332 17.27 -4.78 0.18
CA TYR A 332 17.22 -5.06 -1.25
C TYR A 332 18.55 -5.55 -1.77
N THR A 333 19.65 -4.84 -1.47
CA THR A 333 21.00 -5.20 -1.94
C THR A 333 21.45 -6.54 -1.37
N ARG A 334 21.39 -6.72 -0.05
CA ARG A 334 21.88 -7.96 0.60
C ARG A 334 20.96 -9.14 0.32
N GLY A 335 19.64 -8.94 0.36
CA GLY A 335 18.65 -9.98 0.04
C GLY A 335 18.74 -10.47 -1.41
N SER A 336 18.90 -9.55 -2.37
CA SER A 336 19.10 -9.92 -3.77
C SER A 336 20.44 -10.61 -3.99
N ALA A 337 21.51 -10.19 -3.31
CA ALA A 337 22.81 -10.86 -3.34
C ALA A 337 22.74 -12.31 -2.82
N ASN A 338 21.84 -12.59 -1.87
CA ASN A 338 21.54 -13.93 -1.38
C ASN A 338 20.55 -14.72 -2.28
N GLY A 339 20.25 -14.21 -3.48
CA GLY A 339 19.39 -14.88 -4.47
C GLY A 339 17.89 -14.82 -4.17
N LYS A 340 17.46 -14.01 -3.20
CA LYS A 340 16.04 -13.86 -2.86
C LYS A 340 15.37 -12.86 -3.79
N ARG A 341 14.06 -13.02 -3.98
CA ARG A 341 13.23 -11.95 -4.57
C ARG A 341 13.01 -10.88 -3.50
N VAL A 342 13.26 -9.61 -3.83
CA VAL A 342 13.00 -8.52 -2.90
C VAL A 342 12.16 -7.44 -3.57
N GLN A 343 11.09 -7.03 -2.90
CA GLN A 343 10.37 -5.80 -3.20
C GLN A 343 10.47 -4.90 -1.97
N ALA A 344 10.93 -3.66 -2.16
CA ALA A 344 11.18 -2.74 -1.05
C ALA A 344 10.64 -1.36 -1.38
N ASN A 345 9.55 -0.97 -0.70
CA ASN A 345 9.07 0.41 -0.74
C ASN A 345 9.91 1.26 0.21
N LEU A 346 10.48 2.31 -0.34
CA LEU A 346 11.40 3.20 0.34
C LEU A 346 10.69 4.52 0.70
N GLY A 347 11.47 5.50 1.15
CA GLY A 347 11.00 6.82 1.53
C GLY A 347 10.47 7.64 0.35
N ALA A 348 9.90 8.78 0.70
CA ALA A 348 9.26 9.67 -0.26
C ALA A 348 9.46 11.15 0.07
N LYS A 349 9.28 11.95 -0.97
CA LYS A 349 9.06 13.39 -0.87
C LYS A 349 7.99 13.74 -1.89
N ASN A 350 6.72 13.69 -1.50
CA ASN A 350 5.62 13.87 -2.46
C ASN A 350 5.34 15.35 -2.66
N HIS A 351 5.10 15.73 -3.91
CA HIS A 351 4.84 17.10 -4.32
C HIS A 351 3.43 17.25 -4.87
N ALA A 352 2.85 18.43 -4.69
CA ALA A 352 1.66 18.86 -5.42
C ALA A 352 1.93 20.18 -6.13
N ALA A 353 1.70 20.23 -7.44
CA ALA A 353 1.66 21.47 -8.20
C ALA A 353 0.29 22.14 -8.05
N VAL A 354 0.26 23.41 -7.66
CA VAL A 354 -0.98 24.17 -7.45
C VAL A 354 -1.09 25.25 -8.52
N LEU A 355 -2.04 25.08 -9.44
CA LEU A 355 -2.28 26.06 -10.50
C LEU A 355 -3.36 27.07 -10.13
N PRO A 356 -3.29 28.31 -10.66
CA PRO A 356 -4.25 29.36 -10.35
C PRO A 356 -5.67 29.07 -10.83
N ASP A 357 -5.84 28.19 -11.83
CA ASP A 357 -7.14 27.79 -12.33
C ASP A 357 -7.84 26.72 -11.47
N CYS A 358 -7.18 26.20 -10.44
CA CYS A 358 -7.75 25.15 -9.60
C CYS A 358 -8.93 25.65 -8.74
N ASN A 359 -9.74 24.72 -8.26
CA ASN A 359 -10.71 25.03 -7.20
C ASN A 359 -9.96 25.32 -5.89
N LYS A 360 -9.66 26.60 -5.63
CA LYS A 360 -8.88 27.05 -4.47
C LYS A 360 -9.35 26.42 -3.16
N ASN A 361 -10.64 26.49 -2.84
CA ASN A 361 -11.14 25.99 -1.55
C ASN A 361 -10.93 24.48 -1.36
N HIS A 362 -11.20 23.69 -2.40
CA HIS A 362 -10.90 22.26 -2.41
C HIS A 362 -9.40 22.01 -2.24
N THR A 363 -8.57 22.70 -3.01
CA THR A 363 -7.12 22.55 -3.00
C THR A 363 -6.51 22.84 -1.64
N LEU A 364 -6.85 23.97 -1.01
CA LEU A 364 -6.29 24.31 0.31
C LEU A 364 -6.70 23.30 1.39
N ASN A 365 -7.95 22.83 1.38
CA ASN A 365 -8.39 21.76 2.30
C ASN A 365 -7.66 20.44 2.05
N ALA A 366 -7.50 20.07 0.78
CA ALA A 366 -6.83 18.84 0.38
C ALA A 366 -5.35 18.86 0.78
N ILE A 367 -4.66 19.99 0.64
CA ILE A 367 -3.27 20.17 1.06
C ILE A 367 -3.14 20.00 2.57
N VAL A 368 -3.96 20.69 3.36
CA VAL A 368 -3.92 20.59 4.84
C VAL A 368 -4.15 19.16 5.31
N GLY A 369 -5.19 18.49 4.80
CA GLY A 369 -5.47 17.10 5.18
C GLY A 369 -4.34 16.14 4.79
N ALA A 370 -3.73 16.32 3.63
CA ALA A 370 -2.69 15.43 3.13
C ALA A 370 -1.30 15.67 3.74
N ALA A 371 -0.99 16.91 4.13
CA ALA A 371 0.27 17.27 4.76
C ALA A 371 0.30 16.86 6.24
N PHE A 372 -0.80 17.08 6.97
CA PHE A 372 -0.81 16.94 8.42
C PHE A 372 -1.48 15.65 8.91
N GLY A 373 -2.42 15.05 8.17
CA GLY A 373 -3.11 13.82 8.61
C GLY A 373 -2.16 12.71 9.09
N ALA A 374 -2.52 11.98 10.16
CA ALA A 374 -1.66 11.08 10.93
C ALA A 374 -0.27 11.66 11.30
N ALA A 375 -0.22 12.95 11.66
CA ALA A 375 1.00 13.66 12.01
C ALA A 375 2.06 13.68 10.90
N GLY A 376 1.63 13.63 9.63
CA GLY A 376 2.52 13.57 8.47
C GLY A 376 3.38 12.30 8.39
N GLN A 377 3.13 11.30 9.25
CA GLN A 377 3.87 10.03 9.30
C GLN A 377 3.36 9.06 8.21
N ARG A 378 3.32 9.50 6.95
CA ARG A 378 2.86 8.70 5.81
C ARG A 378 3.88 8.82 4.69
N CYS A 379 4.25 7.69 4.07
CA CYS A 379 5.07 7.72 2.84
C CYS A 379 4.35 8.41 1.67
N MET A 380 3.03 8.60 1.78
CA MET A 380 2.20 9.34 0.83
C MET A 380 1.71 10.67 1.39
N ALA A 381 2.26 11.15 2.52
CA ALA A 381 1.98 12.49 3.01
C ALA A 381 2.41 13.50 1.95
N LEU A 382 1.60 14.54 1.76
CA LEU A 382 1.95 15.65 0.90
C LEU A 382 2.91 16.57 1.65
N SER A 383 4.19 16.22 1.64
CA SER A 383 5.23 16.96 2.37
C SER A 383 5.65 18.25 1.67
N THR A 384 5.32 18.41 0.39
CA THR A 384 5.79 19.52 -0.42
C THR A 384 4.71 20.05 -1.36
N VAL A 385 4.54 21.36 -1.41
CA VAL A 385 3.70 22.03 -2.41
C VAL A 385 4.55 22.96 -3.26
N VAL A 386 4.22 22.99 -4.55
CA VAL A 386 4.84 23.83 -5.57
C VAL A 386 3.77 24.80 -6.05
N MET A 387 3.81 26.01 -5.52
CA MET A 387 2.88 27.09 -5.84
C MET A 387 3.30 27.67 -7.20
N VAL A 388 2.39 27.66 -8.17
CA VAL A 388 2.67 28.18 -9.52
C VAL A 388 2.08 29.58 -9.68
N GLY A 389 2.90 30.53 -10.13
CA GLY A 389 2.49 31.91 -10.38
C GLY A 389 1.92 32.59 -9.14
N GLU A 390 0.75 33.20 -9.27
CA GLU A 390 0.06 33.95 -8.22
C GLU A 390 -0.44 33.11 -7.04
N THR A 391 -0.39 31.78 -7.12
CA THR A 391 -0.89 30.91 -6.04
C THR A 391 -0.04 30.98 -4.78
N GLU A 392 1.21 31.47 -4.85
CA GLU A 392 2.07 31.75 -3.70
C GLU A 392 1.37 32.64 -2.65
N GLU A 393 0.52 33.58 -3.11
CA GLU A 393 -0.25 34.48 -2.25
C GLU A 393 -1.25 33.74 -1.34
N TRP A 394 -1.52 32.45 -1.58
CA TRP A 394 -2.48 31.65 -0.82
C TRP A 394 -1.85 30.95 0.40
N LEU A 395 -0.53 30.97 0.55
CA LEU A 395 0.18 30.33 1.66
C LEU A 395 -0.33 30.76 3.06
N PRO A 396 -0.66 32.04 3.31
CA PRO A 396 -1.25 32.45 4.59
C PRO A 396 -2.60 31.76 4.88
N GLU A 397 -3.44 31.52 3.87
CA GLU A 397 -4.72 30.80 4.06
C GLU A 397 -4.51 29.32 4.38
N ILE A 398 -3.46 28.70 3.84
CA ILE A 398 -3.06 27.33 4.22
C ILE A 398 -2.64 27.31 5.69
N ALA A 399 -1.87 28.30 6.13
CA ALA A 399 -1.42 28.43 7.52
C ALA A 399 -2.58 28.62 8.50
N GLU A 400 -3.56 29.47 8.18
CA GLU A 400 -4.75 29.65 9.02
C GLU A 400 -5.57 28.36 9.14
N ARG A 401 -5.75 27.62 8.03
CA ARG A 401 -6.44 26.31 8.07
C ARG A 401 -5.67 25.26 8.86
N ALA A 402 -4.35 25.20 8.69
CA ALA A 402 -3.49 24.27 9.43
C ALA A 402 -3.48 24.58 10.93
N LYS A 403 -3.44 25.86 11.31
CA LYS A 403 -3.49 26.31 12.71
C LYS A 403 -4.81 25.96 13.40
N ALA A 404 -5.90 25.82 12.64
CA ALA A 404 -7.20 25.44 13.16
C ALA A 404 -7.34 23.94 13.47
N LEU A 405 -6.37 23.10 13.08
CA LEU A 405 -6.40 21.67 13.38
C LEU A 405 -6.27 21.42 14.88
N ASN A 406 -7.09 20.51 15.41
CA ASN A 406 -7.04 20.08 16.79
C ASN A 406 -5.96 19.02 16.99
N VAL A 407 -4.86 19.41 17.64
CA VAL A 407 -3.73 18.53 17.95
C VAL A 407 -3.87 17.97 19.35
N ASN A 408 -4.19 16.68 19.48
CA ASN A 408 -4.51 16.06 20.76
C ASN A 408 -4.28 14.53 20.76
N GLY A 409 -4.52 13.86 21.90
CA GLY A 409 -4.47 12.40 21.99
C GLY A 409 -5.43 11.73 21.00
N GLY A 410 -5.02 10.59 20.44
CA GLY A 410 -5.75 9.97 19.33
C GLY A 410 -7.14 9.43 19.68
N PHE A 411 -7.42 9.22 20.96
CA PHE A 411 -8.75 8.87 21.48
C PHE A 411 -9.66 10.07 21.77
N GLU A 412 -9.15 11.31 21.74
CA GLU A 412 -9.97 12.48 22.00
C GLU A 412 -10.95 12.75 20.85
N GLU A 413 -12.19 13.09 21.20
CA GLU A 413 -13.19 13.46 20.21
C GLU A 413 -12.78 14.73 19.47
N GLY A 414 -12.91 14.70 18.14
CA GLY A 414 -12.56 15.83 17.28
C GLY A 414 -11.05 16.11 17.16
N ALA A 415 -10.18 15.21 17.62
CA ALA A 415 -8.74 15.32 17.31
C ALA A 415 -8.51 15.12 15.80
N ASP A 416 -7.81 16.05 15.17
CA ASP A 416 -7.38 15.97 13.77
C ASP A 416 -5.97 15.38 13.65
N LEU A 417 -5.13 15.61 14.67
CA LEU A 417 -3.71 15.33 14.66
C LEU A 417 -3.23 14.69 15.97
N GLY A 418 -2.66 13.49 15.88
CA GLY A 418 -2.03 12.79 17.01
C GLY A 418 -0.57 13.18 17.25
N PRO A 419 0.11 12.59 18.26
CA PRO A 419 1.54 12.71 18.46
C PRO A 419 2.35 11.98 17.36
N VAL A 420 3.65 12.26 17.30
CA VAL A 420 4.61 11.45 16.52
C VAL A 420 5.10 10.27 17.36
N ILE A 421 5.56 9.21 16.69
CA ILE A 421 5.74 7.88 17.30
C ILE A 421 6.69 7.83 18.52
N SER A 422 7.69 8.70 18.60
CA SER A 422 8.70 8.63 19.68
C SER A 422 9.35 9.97 19.98
N PRO A 423 10.01 10.13 21.15
CA PRO A 423 10.78 11.32 21.48
C PRO A 423 11.89 11.61 20.45
N GLU A 424 12.53 10.58 19.91
CA GLU A 424 13.56 10.71 18.86
C GLU A 424 12.97 11.22 17.55
N SER A 425 11.78 10.75 17.19
CA SER A 425 11.05 11.26 16.02
C SER A 425 10.72 12.74 16.18
N LYS A 426 10.15 13.11 17.35
CA LYS A 426 9.87 14.51 17.71
C LYS A 426 11.12 15.38 17.59
N LYS A 427 12.22 14.96 18.22
CA LYS A 427 13.48 15.69 18.17
C LYS A 427 13.98 15.86 16.73
N ARG A 428 13.99 14.79 15.93
CA ARG A 428 14.43 14.85 14.52
C ARG A 428 13.61 15.85 13.71
N ILE A 429 12.29 15.86 13.89
CA ILE A 429 11.41 16.78 13.20
C ILE A 429 11.71 18.22 13.60
N GLU A 430 11.83 18.51 14.90
CA GLU A 430 12.17 19.84 15.40
C GLU A 430 13.55 20.31 14.92
N ASP A 431 14.53 19.41 14.85
CA ASP A 431 15.88 19.69 14.30
C ASP A 431 15.82 20.05 12.80
N LEU A 432 15.00 19.35 12.00
CA LEU A 432 14.83 19.64 10.56
C LEU A 432 14.07 20.96 10.31
N ILE A 433 13.14 21.31 11.19
CA ILE A 433 12.49 22.63 11.15
C ILE A 433 13.53 23.72 11.47
N ALA A 434 14.35 23.52 12.51
CA ALA A 434 15.40 24.45 12.88
C ALA A 434 16.48 24.59 11.81
N SER A 435 16.81 23.51 11.08
CA SER A 435 17.78 23.58 9.98
C SER A 435 17.27 24.45 8.83
N ALA A 436 15.96 24.38 8.51
CA ALA A 436 15.35 25.21 7.47
C ALA A 436 15.50 26.71 7.78
N GLU A 437 15.20 27.11 9.01
CA GLU A 437 15.35 28.48 9.49
C GLU A 437 16.81 28.95 9.41
N LYS A 438 17.75 28.10 9.82
CA LYS A 438 19.20 28.38 9.73
C LYS A 438 19.69 28.51 8.29
N GLU A 439 19.09 27.77 7.37
CA GLU A 439 19.44 27.77 5.93
C GLU A 439 18.75 28.91 5.16
N GLY A 440 17.95 29.75 5.83
CA GLY A 440 17.35 30.96 5.25
C GLY A 440 15.89 30.82 4.83
N ALA A 441 15.24 29.68 5.10
CA ALA A 441 13.80 29.54 4.91
C ALA A 441 13.03 30.30 6.01
N LYS A 442 11.76 30.62 5.72
CA LYS A 442 10.87 31.29 6.66
C LYS A 442 9.85 30.31 7.23
N ILE A 443 9.79 30.21 8.57
CA ILE A 443 8.75 29.47 9.27
C ILE A 443 7.48 30.32 9.31
N LEU A 444 6.49 30.00 8.47
CA LEU A 444 5.22 30.74 8.38
C LEU A 444 4.26 30.34 9.51
N LEU A 445 4.26 29.06 9.87
CA LEU A 445 3.56 28.52 11.03
C LEU A 445 4.55 27.61 11.76
N ASP A 446 4.77 27.85 13.05
CA ASP A 446 5.74 27.10 13.86
C ASP A 446 5.01 26.22 14.87
N GLY A 447 5.11 24.90 14.67
CA GLY A 447 4.53 23.90 15.55
C GLY A 447 5.50 23.30 16.57
N ARG A 448 6.76 23.77 16.62
CA ARG A 448 7.77 23.26 17.56
C ARG A 448 7.34 23.52 19.01
N GLY A 449 7.66 22.58 19.89
CA GLY A 449 7.35 22.73 21.32
C GLY A 449 5.86 22.70 21.69
N TYR A 450 4.96 22.37 20.74
CA TYR A 450 3.54 22.23 21.02
C TYR A 450 3.27 21.18 22.11
N LYS A 451 2.41 21.53 23.07
CA LYS A 451 2.02 20.67 24.19
C LYS A 451 0.52 20.82 24.45
N PRO A 452 -0.31 19.81 24.14
CA PRO A 452 -1.71 19.82 24.52
C PRO A 452 -1.86 19.71 26.05
N GLU A 453 -2.85 20.41 26.62
CA GLU A 453 -3.05 20.53 28.07
C GLU A 453 -3.18 19.17 28.78
N LYS A 454 -3.93 18.23 28.17
CA LYS A 454 -4.17 16.88 28.72
C LYS A 454 -2.95 15.97 28.64
N TYR A 455 -2.03 16.24 27.71
CA TYR A 455 -0.91 15.34 27.39
C TYR A 455 0.43 16.10 27.29
N PRO A 456 0.87 16.80 28.35
CA PRO A 456 2.02 17.69 28.29
C PRO A 456 3.36 16.97 28.09
N ASN A 457 3.40 15.66 28.38
CA ASN A 457 4.58 14.81 28.26
C ASN A 457 4.60 14.00 26.96
N GLY A 458 3.60 14.15 26.09
CA GLY A 458 3.51 13.41 24.83
C GLY A 458 4.47 13.91 23.75
N ASN A 459 4.61 13.10 22.71
CA ASN A 459 5.48 13.34 21.57
C ASN A 459 4.81 14.22 20.51
N PHE A 460 4.26 15.36 20.91
CA PHE A 460 3.52 16.24 20.01
C PHE A 460 4.44 17.22 19.27
N VAL A 461 4.14 17.42 17.98
CA VAL A 461 4.63 18.50 17.12
C VAL A 461 3.41 19.09 16.42
N GLY A 462 3.22 20.41 16.48
CA GLY A 462 2.11 21.06 15.80
C GLY A 462 2.33 21.17 14.29
N PRO A 463 1.26 21.46 13.50
CA PRO A 463 1.38 21.80 12.10
C PRO A 463 2.43 22.90 11.89
N THR A 464 3.38 22.64 11.00
CA THR A 464 4.45 23.59 10.64
C THR A 464 4.44 23.84 9.14
N ILE A 465 4.57 25.09 8.73
CA ILE A 465 4.66 25.46 7.31
C ILE A 465 5.94 26.26 7.10
N ILE A 466 6.77 25.79 6.17
CA ILE A 466 8.06 26.37 5.83
C ILE A 466 7.99 26.92 4.41
N THR A 467 8.29 28.21 4.25
CA THR A 467 8.22 28.95 2.98
C THR A 467 9.60 29.47 2.57
N GLY A 468 9.77 29.84 1.30
CA GLY A 468 11.07 30.27 0.78
C GLY A 468 12.09 29.13 0.74
N VAL A 469 11.62 27.88 0.62
CA VAL A 469 12.48 26.70 0.58
C VAL A 469 13.09 26.54 -0.80
N THR A 470 14.37 26.17 -0.87
CA THR A 470 15.06 25.81 -2.10
C THR A 470 15.42 24.32 -2.13
N PRO A 471 15.62 23.71 -3.32
CA PRO A 471 15.98 22.29 -3.43
C PRO A 471 17.29 21.89 -2.73
N GLU A 472 18.15 22.85 -2.40
CA GLU A 472 19.43 22.64 -1.74
C GLU A 472 19.29 22.45 -0.22
N MET A 473 18.18 22.87 0.36
CA MET A 473 17.96 22.86 1.80
C MET A 473 17.75 21.44 2.35
N THR A 474 18.22 21.21 3.56
CA THR A 474 18.14 19.92 4.26
C THR A 474 16.68 19.48 4.45
N CYS A 475 15.80 20.42 4.83
CA CYS A 475 14.37 20.14 5.03
C CYS A 475 13.64 19.74 3.72
N TYR A 476 14.20 20.07 2.55
CA TYR A 476 13.68 19.62 1.26
C TYR A 476 14.24 18.25 0.86
N LYS A 477 15.55 18.04 1.02
CA LYS A 477 16.24 16.79 0.64
C LYS A 477 15.81 15.61 1.50
N GLU A 478 15.66 15.82 2.81
CA GLU A 478 15.28 14.76 3.72
C GLU A 478 13.77 14.57 3.82
N GLU A 479 13.34 13.32 3.96
CA GLU A 479 11.98 12.99 4.38
C GLU A 479 11.81 13.36 5.87
N ILE A 480 10.99 14.38 6.15
CA ILE A 480 10.79 14.88 7.53
C ILE A 480 9.97 13.87 8.35
N PHE A 481 8.93 13.29 7.73
CA PHE A 481 8.04 12.31 8.36
C PHE A 481 7.34 12.82 9.63
N GLY A 482 6.91 14.08 9.58
CA GLY A 482 6.22 14.81 10.64
C GLY A 482 5.20 15.79 10.05
N PRO A 483 4.44 16.51 10.89
CA PRO A 483 3.39 17.44 10.42
C PRO A 483 3.99 18.76 9.91
N VAL A 484 4.82 18.66 8.86
CA VAL A 484 5.57 19.78 8.28
C VAL A 484 5.33 19.83 6.77
N LEU A 485 4.83 20.97 6.30
CA LEU A 485 4.65 21.26 4.88
C LEU A 485 5.75 22.22 4.41
N VAL A 486 6.49 21.80 3.39
CA VAL A 486 7.49 22.61 2.70
C VAL A 486 6.88 23.24 1.45
N CYS A 487 7.05 24.54 1.27
CA CYS A 487 6.45 25.30 0.18
C CYS A 487 7.54 25.93 -0.70
N LEU A 488 7.46 25.64 -2.00
CA LEU A 488 8.27 26.24 -3.05
C LEU A 488 7.37 26.98 -4.04
N SER A 489 7.93 27.95 -4.73
CA SER A 489 7.21 28.77 -5.72
C SER A 489 7.96 28.77 -7.04
N VAL A 490 7.24 28.60 -8.15
CA VAL A 490 7.79 28.59 -9.51
C VAL A 490 6.85 29.34 -10.47
N PRO A 491 7.34 29.89 -11.59
CA PRO A 491 6.50 30.74 -12.44
C PRO A 491 5.57 29.94 -13.36
N THR A 492 5.92 28.71 -13.75
CA THR A 492 5.17 27.94 -14.76
C THR A 492 4.92 26.48 -14.37
N LEU A 493 4.00 25.83 -15.09
CA LEU A 493 3.75 24.39 -14.98
C LEU A 493 5.01 23.59 -15.34
N GLU A 494 5.73 23.99 -16.39
CA GLU A 494 6.97 23.36 -16.84
C GLU A 494 8.02 23.37 -15.73
N ASP A 495 8.22 24.51 -15.07
CA ASP A 495 9.15 24.61 -13.95
C ASP A 495 8.72 23.73 -12.76
N ALA A 496 7.41 23.61 -12.52
CA ALA A 496 6.89 22.72 -11.48
C ALA A 496 7.19 21.25 -11.81
N ILE A 497 6.93 20.81 -13.05
CA ILE A 497 7.23 19.45 -13.51
C ILE A 497 8.73 19.18 -13.40
N ASP A 498 9.58 20.10 -13.87
CA ASP A 498 11.04 19.97 -13.80
C ASP A 498 11.55 19.88 -12.36
N LEU A 499 11.01 20.70 -11.46
CA LEU A 499 11.37 20.69 -10.04
C LEU A 499 11.01 19.35 -9.38
N ILE A 500 9.79 18.86 -9.64
CA ILE A 500 9.33 17.59 -9.07
C ILE A 500 10.14 16.43 -9.66
N ASN A 501 10.41 16.42 -10.96
CA ASN A 501 11.19 15.38 -11.62
C ASN A 501 12.66 15.37 -11.19
N LYS A 502 13.24 16.51 -10.81
CA LYS A 502 14.60 16.58 -10.25
C LYS A 502 14.73 15.95 -8.87
N ASN A 503 13.63 15.74 -8.15
CA ASN A 503 13.66 15.04 -6.88
C ASN A 503 14.08 13.56 -7.08
N GLU A 504 14.91 13.03 -6.18
CA GLU A 504 15.37 11.64 -6.28
C GLU A 504 14.25 10.62 -5.99
N TYR A 505 13.24 11.04 -5.23
CA TYR A 505 12.05 10.27 -4.94
C TYR A 505 11.01 10.42 -6.05
N GLY A 506 10.23 9.36 -6.24
CA GLY A 506 9.18 9.30 -7.24
C GLY A 506 7.98 8.51 -6.75
N ASN A 507 7.67 8.57 -5.46
CA ASN A 507 6.59 7.78 -4.87
C ASN A 507 5.21 8.24 -5.39
N GLY A 508 4.85 9.48 -5.09
CA GLY A 508 3.63 10.12 -5.56
C GLY A 508 3.81 11.60 -5.88
N ALA A 509 3.00 12.09 -6.81
CA ALA A 509 2.88 13.50 -7.15
C ALA A 509 1.41 13.84 -7.43
N ALA A 510 1.04 15.10 -7.23
CA ALA A 510 -0.29 15.60 -7.54
C ALA A 510 -0.27 16.93 -8.31
N ILE A 511 -1.36 17.23 -8.98
CA ILE A 511 -1.63 18.51 -9.63
C ILE A 511 -3.06 18.95 -9.30
N PHE A 512 -3.24 20.23 -8.95
CA PHE A 512 -4.55 20.84 -8.77
C PHE A 512 -4.80 21.82 -9.91
N THR A 513 -5.86 21.57 -10.69
CA THR A 513 -6.21 22.34 -11.90
C THR A 513 -7.63 22.02 -12.36
N CYS A 514 -8.27 22.95 -13.09
CA CYS A 514 -9.53 22.70 -13.79
C CYS A 514 -9.31 22.44 -15.29
N SER A 515 -8.10 22.64 -15.80
CA SER A 515 -7.74 22.45 -17.21
C SER A 515 -7.37 20.99 -17.53
N GLY A 516 -8.15 20.38 -18.43
CA GLY A 516 -7.89 19.02 -18.92
C GLY A 516 -6.58 18.89 -19.70
N SER A 517 -6.17 19.93 -20.45
CA SER A 517 -4.89 19.92 -21.18
C SER A 517 -3.71 20.01 -20.22
N THR A 518 -3.80 20.84 -19.18
CA THR A 518 -2.81 20.95 -18.10
C THR A 518 -2.66 19.63 -17.35
N ALA A 519 -3.79 19.03 -16.95
CA ALA A 519 -3.79 17.72 -16.29
C ALA A 519 -3.15 16.63 -17.18
N SER A 520 -3.48 16.60 -18.47
CA SER A 520 -2.93 15.63 -19.42
C SER A 520 -1.43 15.83 -19.64
N ARG A 521 -0.96 17.08 -19.72
CA ARG A 521 0.45 17.44 -19.83
C ARG A 521 1.23 16.96 -18.60
N PHE A 522 0.76 17.29 -17.40
CA PHE A 522 1.37 16.85 -16.16
C PHE A 522 1.41 15.32 -16.04
N GLN A 523 0.28 14.65 -16.30
CA GLN A 523 0.20 13.18 -16.27
C GLN A 523 1.23 12.52 -17.19
N LYS A 524 1.48 13.09 -18.37
CA LYS A 524 2.39 12.54 -19.36
C LYS A 524 3.86 12.73 -19.00
N ASP A 525 4.19 13.89 -18.43
CA ASP A 525 5.58 14.33 -18.30
C ASP A 525 6.13 14.17 -16.87
N ILE A 526 5.28 13.92 -15.87
CA ILE A 526 5.70 13.63 -14.50
C ILE A 526 6.24 12.19 -14.40
N GLU A 527 7.32 12.01 -13.64
CA GLU A 527 8.00 10.72 -13.50
C GLU A 527 7.65 9.95 -12.22
N ALA A 528 6.80 10.53 -11.36
CA ALA A 528 6.32 9.85 -10.14
C ALA A 528 5.41 8.66 -10.49
N GLY A 529 5.47 7.59 -9.70
CA GLY A 529 4.74 6.35 -9.99
C GLY A 529 3.24 6.40 -9.65
N GLN A 530 2.83 7.24 -8.69
CA GLN A 530 1.42 7.49 -8.36
C GLN A 530 1.08 8.96 -8.63
N VAL A 531 0.16 9.21 -9.57
CA VAL A 531 -0.16 10.56 -10.02
C VAL A 531 -1.61 10.92 -9.68
N GLY A 532 -1.80 12.02 -8.94
CA GLY A 532 -3.11 12.54 -8.56
C GLY A 532 -3.49 13.79 -9.36
N ILE A 533 -4.67 13.80 -9.97
CA ILE A 533 -5.26 15.00 -10.56
C ILE A 533 -6.40 15.43 -9.62
N ASN A 534 -6.24 16.56 -8.95
CA ASN A 534 -7.12 17.05 -7.87
C ASN A 534 -7.26 16.10 -6.67
N VAL A 535 -6.35 15.13 -6.53
CA VAL A 535 -6.28 14.14 -5.46
C VAL A 535 -4.89 14.21 -4.81
N PRO A 536 -4.75 14.67 -3.54
CA PRO A 536 -3.44 14.90 -2.94
C PRO A 536 -2.70 13.61 -2.54
N ILE A 537 -3.45 12.54 -2.26
CA ILE A 537 -2.92 11.22 -1.86
C ILE A 537 -3.46 10.18 -2.85
N PRO A 538 -2.81 9.98 -4.00
CA PRO A 538 -3.30 9.11 -5.07
C PRO A 538 -2.96 7.62 -4.83
N VAL A 539 -3.20 7.11 -3.62
CA VAL A 539 -2.90 5.70 -3.27
C VAL A 539 -3.82 4.75 -4.04
N PRO A 540 -3.27 3.86 -4.90
CA PRO A 540 -4.07 2.93 -5.68
C PRO A 540 -4.87 1.97 -4.80
N LEU A 541 -6.10 1.70 -5.23
CA LEU A 541 -6.93 0.67 -4.63
C LEU A 541 -6.42 -0.74 -5.01
N PRO A 542 -6.78 -1.81 -4.27
CA PRO A 542 -6.10 -3.10 -4.39
C PRO A 542 -6.34 -3.92 -5.67
N MET A 543 -7.27 -3.50 -6.55
CA MET A 543 -7.36 -4.05 -7.92
C MET A 543 -6.22 -3.56 -8.82
N PHE A 544 -5.55 -2.49 -8.40
CA PHE A 544 -4.26 -2.03 -8.91
C PHE A 544 -3.15 -2.42 -7.91
N SER A 545 -1.97 -1.81 -8.01
CA SER A 545 -0.85 -2.04 -7.11
C SER A 545 -0.29 -0.72 -6.62
N PHE A 546 0.39 -0.73 -5.47
CA PHE A 546 1.16 0.43 -5.03
C PHE A 546 2.36 0.63 -5.96
N THR A 547 2.46 1.77 -6.64
CA THR A 547 3.47 2.01 -7.67
C THR A 547 4.35 3.21 -7.33
N GLY A 548 5.44 2.99 -6.60
CA GLY A 548 6.52 3.99 -6.52
C GLY A 548 7.40 3.97 -7.78
N ASN A 549 8.17 5.03 -8.01
CA ASN A 549 9.22 5.09 -9.03
C ASN A 549 10.52 5.69 -8.44
N LYS A 550 11.59 5.71 -9.24
CA LYS A 550 12.92 6.25 -8.85
C LYS A 550 13.42 5.60 -7.54
N LYS A 551 14.01 6.38 -6.63
CA LYS A 551 14.51 5.86 -5.35
C LYS A 551 13.42 5.54 -4.32
N SER A 552 12.15 5.70 -4.65
CA SER A 552 11.05 5.31 -3.73
C SER A 552 10.73 3.82 -3.78
N ILE A 553 11.30 3.08 -4.73
CA ILE A 553 11.10 1.62 -4.86
C ILE A 553 12.42 0.96 -5.23
N ALA A 554 12.79 -0.11 -4.54
CA ALA A 554 13.83 -1.02 -4.98
C ALA A 554 13.19 -2.36 -5.40
N GLY A 555 13.54 -2.82 -6.60
CA GLY A 555 12.86 -3.92 -7.29
C GLY A 555 11.70 -3.50 -8.20
N GLY A 556 11.57 -2.19 -8.49
CA GLY A 556 10.48 -1.60 -9.27
C GLY A 556 10.20 -2.26 -10.64
N GLY A 557 9.01 -2.00 -11.18
CA GLY A 557 8.49 -2.67 -12.39
C GLY A 557 7.50 -3.78 -12.05
N ALA A 558 7.84 -5.05 -12.33
CA ALA A 558 6.93 -6.20 -12.18
C ALA A 558 6.71 -6.64 -10.71
N ASN A 559 7.54 -6.18 -9.76
CA ASN A 559 7.44 -6.56 -8.35
C ASN A 559 7.00 -5.35 -7.52
N THR A 560 5.69 -5.24 -7.30
CA THR A 560 5.10 -4.21 -6.44
C THR A 560 4.03 -4.80 -5.52
N PHE A 561 3.56 -4.01 -4.57
CA PHE A 561 2.69 -4.47 -3.50
C PHE A 561 1.26 -4.69 -3.99
N TYR A 562 0.67 -5.81 -3.53
CA TYR A 562 -0.70 -6.25 -3.82
C TYR A 562 -1.09 -6.16 -5.31
N GLY A 563 -2.35 -6.43 -5.64
CA GLY A 563 -2.81 -6.50 -7.03
C GLY A 563 -2.05 -7.55 -7.86
N LYS A 564 -2.02 -7.36 -9.18
CA LYS A 564 -1.42 -8.31 -10.13
C LYS A 564 0.11 -8.46 -9.95
N PRO A 565 0.91 -7.39 -9.91
CA PRO A 565 2.32 -7.45 -9.49
C PRO A 565 2.56 -8.18 -8.16
N GLY A 566 1.77 -7.92 -7.12
CA GLY A 566 1.94 -8.61 -5.83
C GLY A 566 1.71 -10.11 -5.94
N LEU A 567 0.73 -10.55 -6.73
CA LEU A 567 0.53 -11.97 -7.02
C LEU A 567 1.71 -12.58 -7.80
N GLN A 568 2.32 -11.82 -8.71
CA GLN A 568 3.52 -12.25 -9.44
C GLN A 568 4.74 -12.35 -8.52
N PHE A 569 4.89 -11.43 -7.58
CA PHE A 569 5.97 -11.44 -6.60
C PHE A 569 5.95 -12.75 -5.78
N TYR A 570 4.77 -13.16 -5.30
CA TYR A 570 4.58 -14.35 -4.46
C TYR A 570 4.38 -15.66 -5.24
N THR A 571 4.50 -15.67 -6.58
CA THR A 571 4.38 -16.88 -7.40
C THR A 571 5.52 -17.04 -8.39
N GLN A 572 5.80 -18.25 -8.82
CA GLN A 572 6.74 -18.54 -9.90
C GLN A 572 6.02 -19.22 -11.06
N GLN A 573 6.45 -18.91 -12.28
CA GLN A 573 5.92 -19.55 -13.47
C GLN A 573 6.56 -20.93 -13.64
N LYS A 574 5.72 -21.92 -13.96
CA LYS A 574 6.14 -23.23 -14.47
C LYS A 574 5.47 -23.43 -15.82
N THR A 575 6.24 -23.79 -16.83
CA THR A 575 5.72 -24.06 -18.17
C THR A 575 5.86 -25.56 -18.46
N VAL A 576 4.77 -26.19 -18.91
CA VAL A 576 4.72 -27.60 -19.27
C VAL A 576 4.25 -27.69 -20.71
N THR A 577 5.07 -28.31 -21.56
CA THR A 577 4.68 -28.69 -22.92
C THR A 577 4.33 -30.16 -22.92
N SER A 578 3.10 -30.50 -23.28
CA SER A 578 2.57 -31.86 -23.29
C SER A 578 2.29 -32.28 -24.72
N LEU A 579 2.72 -33.49 -25.08
CA LEU A 579 2.45 -34.12 -26.38
C LEU A 579 1.73 -35.43 -26.13
N TRP A 580 0.55 -35.59 -26.75
CA TRP A 580 -0.22 -36.83 -26.73
C TRP A 580 -0.69 -37.13 -28.14
N ARG A 581 0.14 -37.79 -28.95
CA ARG A 581 -0.18 -38.05 -30.36
C ARG A 581 -1.45 -38.88 -30.44
N SER A 582 -2.47 -38.38 -31.14
CA SER A 582 -3.73 -39.08 -31.29
C SER A 582 -3.55 -40.46 -31.94
N GLU A 583 -2.53 -40.62 -32.78
CA GLU A 583 -2.14 -41.88 -33.42
C GLU A 583 -1.59 -42.93 -32.45
N ASP A 584 -0.96 -42.54 -31.34
CA ASP A 584 -0.42 -43.48 -30.34
C ASP A 584 -1.53 -44.26 -29.61
N ALA A 585 -2.78 -43.77 -29.66
CA ALA A 585 -3.93 -44.49 -29.12
C ALA A 585 -4.27 -45.77 -29.91
N VAL A 586 -3.79 -45.90 -31.14
CA VAL A 586 -4.14 -47.01 -32.06
C VAL A 586 -2.93 -47.65 -32.75
N SER A 587 -1.81 -46.94 -32.87
CA SER A 587 -0.58 -47.39 -33.52
C SER A 587 0.43 -47.91 -32.50
N THR A 588 1.06 -49.05 -32.79
CA THR A 588 2.19 -49.58 -32.01
C THR A 588 3.55 -49.24 -32.61
N LYS A 589 3.58 -48.49 -33.73
CA LYS A 589 4.81 -48.15 -34.44
C LYS A 589 5.52 -46.98 -33.75
N ALA A 590 6.81 -47.12 -33.49
CA ALA A 590 7.61 -46.03 -32.95
C ALA A 590 7.77 -44.88 -33.97
N HIS A 591 7.59 -43.66 -33.50
CA HIS A 591 7.78 -42.42 -34.27
C HIS A 591 9.02 -41.68 -33.76
N VAL A 592 10.04 -41.55 -34.61
CA VAL A 592 11.35 -40.93 -34.26
C VAL A 592 11.49 -39.47 -34.73
N VAL A 593 10.46 -38.91 -35.36
CA VAL A 593 10.46 -37.55 -35.88
C VAL A 593 9.96 -36.58 -34.80
N MET A 594 10.60 -35.43 -34.69
CA MET A 594 10.17 -34.34 -33.81
C MET A 594 8.77 -33.82 -34.20
N PRO A 595 7.94 -33.36 -33.25
CA PRO A 595 6.68 -32.70 -33.57
C PRO A 595 6.90 -31.47 -34.46
N THR A 596 6.13 -31.36 -35.54
CA THR A 596 6.16 -30.22 -36.47
C THR A 596 4.81 -29.50 -36.49
N HIS A 597 4.76 -28.28 -37.03
CA HIS A 597 3.57 -27.41 -37.06
C HIS A 597 2.41 -27.89 -37.98
N HIS A 598 2.40 -29.16 -38.41
CA HIS A 598 1.46 -29.70 -39.41
C HIS A 598 0.66 -30.89 -38.89
#